data_AF-A0A6N2KCJ2-F1
#
_entry.id   AF-A0A6N2KCJ2-F1
#
_cell.length_a   1.000
_cell.length_b   1.000
_cell.length_c   1.000
_cell.angle_alpha   90.00
_cell.angle_beta   90.00
_cell.angle_gamma   90.00
#
_symmetry.space_group_name_H-M   'P 1'
#
loop_
_entity.id
_entity.type
_entity.pdbx_description
1 polymer ?
#
loop_
_entity_poly.entity_id
_entity_poly.type
_entity_poly.pdbx_seq_one_letter_code
_entity_poly.pdbx_strand_id
1 'polypeptide(L)'
;MSGVTLKELFESTREIEKEARSCYTEPIDVGVEDFVRLLVIDCCFLIELFRKDRDIRLREDDDPIFNMSCMLQYLYHDLILVENQIPWLVLKHLFNKTSAKQSTHAKETTLAHLALQFFANIFSSNATNTYIPY
;
A
#
# COMPACT_ATOMS: atom_id res chain seq x y z
N MET A 1 2.18 -14.22 0.14
CA MET A 1 2.79 -13.52 1.29
C MET A 1 3.85 -14.42 1.92
N SER A 2 4.98 -13.88 2.39
CA SER A 2 5.93 -14.65 3.22
C SER A 2 5.24 -15.18 4.49
N GLY A 3 5.79 -16.20 5.13
CA GLY A 3 5.25 -16.81 6.36
C GLY A 3 5.30 -15.93 7.61
N VAL A 4 5.21 -14.60 7.46
CA VAL A 4 5.05 -13.65 8.55
C VAL A 4 3.59 -13.63 8.97
N THR A 5 3.35 -13.88 10.24
CA THR A 5 2.02 -13.90 10.83
C THR A 5 1.51 -12.48 11.06
N LEU A 6 0.18 -12.31 11.02
CA LEU A 6 -0.44 -11.02 11.34
C LEU A 6 0.00 -10.55 12.74
N LYS A 7 0.07 -11.46 13.71
CA LYS A 7 0.55 -11.17 15.07
C LYS A 7 1.94 -10.51 15.07
N GLU A 8 2.89 -11.01 14.27
CA GLU A 8 4.23 -10.43 14.18
C GLU A 8 4.22 -9.01 13.59
N LEU A 9 3.29 -8.70 12.67
CA LEU A 9 3.13 -7.36 12.13
C LEU A 9 2.62 -6.39 13.21
N PHE A 10 1.63 -6.82 13.99
CA PHE A 10 1.10 -6.04 15.12
C PHE A 10 2.17 -5.78 16.18
N GLU A 11 2.83 -6.81 16.68
CA GLU A 11 3.87 -6.64 17.70
C GLU A 11 5.00 -5.74 17.23
N SER A 12 5.46 -5.92 15.99
CA SER A 12 6.53 -5.06 15.49
C SER A 12 6.10 -3.63 15.16
N THR A 13 4.82 -3.39 14.90
CA THR A 13 4.30 -2.02 14.70
C THR A 13 4.11 -1.32 16.05
N ARG A 14 3.74 -2.07 17.10
CA ARG A 14 3.71 -1.59 18.48
C ARG A 14 5.07 -1.03 18.93
N GLU A 15 6.17 -1.65 18.51
CA GLU A 15 7.54 -1.19 18.83
C GLU A 15 7.85 0.22 18.29
N ILE A 16 7.29 0.57 17.13
CA ILE A 16 7.51 1.87 16.44
C ILE A 16 6.34 2.85 16.63
N GLU A 17 5.35 2.49 17.44
CA GLU A 17 4.09 3.23 17.56
C GLU A 17 4.28 4.70 17.95
N LYS A 18 5.16 4.96 18.92
CA LYS A 18 5.44 6.33 19.38
C LYS A 18 6.07 7.19 18.28
N GLU A 19 6.96 6.59 17.48
CA GLU A 19 7.58 7.28 16.35
C GLU A 19 6.54 7.54 15.25
N ALA A 20 5.67 6.56 14.98
CA ALA A 20 4.55 6.72 14.06
C ALA A 20 3.60 7.85 14.49
N ARG A 21 3.27 7.96 15.78
CA ARG A 21 2.47 9.08 16.31
C ARG A 21 3.15 10.42 16.15
N SER A 22 4.47 10.47 16.31
CA SER A 22 5.24 11.72 16.17
C SER A 22 5.27 12.27 14.73
N CYS A 23 4.87 11.45 13.74
CA CYS A 23 4.71 11.89 12.36
C CYS A 23 3.42 12.71 12.13
N TYR A 24 2.48 12.69 13.08
CA TYR A 24 1.25 13.46 13.00
C TYR A 24 1.39 14.78 13.76
N THR A 25 0.88 15.86 13.16
CA THR A 25 0.90 17.20 13.77
C THR A 25 -0.04 17.28 14.96
N GLU A 26 -1.20 16.63 14.86
CA GLU A 26 -2.22 16.61 15.89
C GLU A 26 -2.19 15.30 16.69
N PRO A 27 -2.48 15.33 18.00
CA PRO A 27 -2.61 14.13 18.80
C PRO A 27 -3.74 13.24 18.28
N ILE A 28 -3.46 11.96 18.09
CA ILE A 28 -4.48 10.98 17.74
C ILE A 28 -5.06 10.38 19.03
N ASP A 29 -6.29 10.73 19.36
CA ASP A 29 -6.99 10.28 20.58
C ASP A 29 -7.60 8.88 20.42
N VAL A 30 -6.76 7.89 20.17
CA VAL A 30 -7.13 6.47 20.14
C VAL A 30 -6.11 5.66 20.93
N GLY A 31 -6.54 4.53 21.51
CA GLY A 31 -5.65 3.64 22.26
C GLY A 31 -4.52 3.07 21.40
N VAL A 32 -3.43 2.64 22.03
CA VAL A 32 -2.26 2.05 21.35
C VAL A 32 -2.67 0.88 20.45
N GLU A 33 -3.53 -0.01 20.94
CA GLU A 33 -4.00 -1.18 20.17
C GLU A 33 -4.75 -0.79 18.90
N ASP A 34 -5.70 0.14 19.04
CA ASP A 34 -6.53 0.58 17.92
C ASP A 34 -5.68 1.35 16.90
N PHE A 35 -4.75 2.18 17.37
CA PHE A 35 -3.83 2.89 16.48
C PHE A 35 -2.94 1.93 15.69
N VAL A 36 -2.33 0.95 16.37
CA VAL A 36 -1.51 -0.08 15.71
C VAL A 36 -2.35 -0.89 14.73
N ARG A 37 -3.60 -1.22 15.09
CA ARG A 37 -4.52 -1.94 14.22
C ARG A 37 -4.83 -1.18 12.94
N LEU A 38 -5.17 0.11 13.05
CA LEU A 38 -5.42 0.98 11.90
C LEU A 38 -4.19 1.00 10.98
N LEU A 39 -3.02 1.30 11.54
CA LEU A 39 -1.77 1.34 10.80
C LEU A 39 -1.45 0.04 10.07
N VAL A 40 -1.54 -1.11 10.75
CA VAL A 40 -1.21 -2.41 10.15
C VAL A 40 -2.16 -2.75 9.01
N ILE A 41 -3.47 -2.58 9.21
CA ILE A 41 -4.48 -2.89 8.20
C ILE A 41 -4.27 -2.03 6.96
N ASP A 42 -4.18 -0.72 7.13
CA ASP A 42 -4.10 0.22 6.01
C ASP A 42 -2.75 0.11 5.27
N CYS A 43 -1.66 -0.09 6.01
CA CYS A 43 -0.34 -0.33 5.39
C CYS A 43 -0.31 -1.63 4.60
N CYS A 44 -0.85 -2.72 5.16
CA CYS A 44 -0.91 -4.01 4.46
C CYS A 44 -1.71 -3.87 3.16
N PHE A 45 -2.86 -3.21 3.22
CA PHE A 45 -3.67 -2.91 2.05
C PHE A 45 -2.88 -2.14 0.99
N LEU A 46 -2.21 -1.04 1.35
CA LEU A 46 -1.40 -0.26 0.41
C LEU A 46 -0.23 -1.06 -0.19
N ILE A 47 0.46 -1.85 0.62
CA ILE A 47 1.57 -2.68 0.16
C ILE A 47 1.08 -3.73 -0.85
N GLU A 48 -0.06 -4.36 -0.59
CA GLU A 48 -0.66 -5.34 -1.50
C GLU A 48 -1.17 -4.68 -2.78
N LEU A 49 -1.85 -3.54 -2.66
CA LEU A 49 -2.30 -2.72 -3.77
C LEU A 49 -1.15 -2.38 -4.72
N PHE A 50 -0.04 -1.87 -4.19
CA PHE A 50 1.14 -1.52 -4.99
C PHE A 50 1.80 -2.74 -5.66
N ARG A 51 1.83 -3.88 -4.97
CA ARG A 51 2.36 -5.13 -5.54
C ARG A 51 1.47 -5.66 -6.66
N LYS A 52 0.14 -5.65 -6.48
CA LYS A 52 -0.86 -6.05 -7.47
C LYS A 52 -0.92 -5.11 -8.67
N ASP A 53 -0.72 -3.82 -8.47
CA ASP A 53 -0.58 -2.86 -9.58
C ASP A 53 0.61 -3.23 -10.47
N ARG A 54 1.76 -3.53 -9.85
CA ARG A 54 2.99 -3.91 -10.55
C ARG A 54 2.92 -5.29 -11.23
N ASP A 55 2.34 -6.28 -10.57
CA ASP A 55 2.29 -7.66 -11.06
C ASP A 55 0.85 -8.17 -11.14
N ILE A 56 0.31 -8.19 -12.36
CA ILE A 56 -1.04 -8.66 -12.66
C ILE A 56 -1.30 -10.10 -12.19
N ARG A 57 -0.26 -10.93 -12.06
CA ARG A 57 -0.40 -12.33 -11.59
C ARG A 57 -0.75 -12.43 -10.10
N LEU A 58 -0.59 -11.33 -9.35
CA LEU A 58 -0.99 -11.26 -7.94
C LEU A 58 -2.45 -10.85 -7.76
N ARG A 59 -3.15 -10.46 -8.84
CA ARG A 59 -4.56 -10.09 -8.80
C ARG A 59 -5.40 -11.36 -8.87
N GLU A 60 -6.46 -11.39 -8.07
CA GLU A 60 -7.51 -12.41 -8.22
C GLU A 60 -8.35 -12.11 -9.46
N ASP A 61 -8.96 -13.14 -10.06
CA ASP A 61 -9.76 -13.02 -11.28
C ASP A 61 -10.93 -12.05 -11.12
N ASP A 62 -11.46 -11.92 -9.91
CA ASP A 62 -12.58 -11.05 -9.53
C ASP A 62 -12.16 -9.89 -8.62
N ASP A 63 -10.88 -9.48 -8.63
CA ASP A 63 -10.38 -8.38 -7.80
C ASP A 63 -11.17 -7.08 -8.08
N PRO A 64 -11.99 -6.60 -7.13
CA PRO A 64 -12.89 -5.47 -7.37
C PRO A 64 -12.13 -4.17 -7.57
N ILE A 65 -10.88 -4.05 -7.09
CA ILE A 65 -10.08 -2.83 -7.22
C ILE A 65 -9.66 -2.62 -8.67
N PHE A 66 -9.27 -3.70 -9.36
CA PHE A 66 -8.74 -3.64 -10.72
C PHE A 66 -9.77 -3.99 -11.80
N ASN A 67 -10.87 -4.68 -11.46
CA ASN A 67 -11.88 -5.12 -12.42
C ASN A 67 -13.17 -4.29 -12.41
N MET A 68 -13.46 -3.52 -11.35
CA MET A 68 -14.63 -2.65 -11.29
C MET A 68 -14.33 -1.27 -11.88
N SER A 69 -15.20 -0.81 -12.77
CA SER A 69 -15.11 0.54 -13.33
C SER A 69 -15.11 1.60 -12.22
N CYS A 70 -14.25 2.61 -12.34
CA CYS A 70 -14.15 3.74 -11.41
C CYS A 70 -13.58 3.43 -10.01
N MET A 71 -13.38 2.16 -9.63
CA MET A 71 -12.91 1.81 -8.27
C MET A 71 -11.52 2.37 -7.99
N LEU A 72 -10.59 2.19 -8.93
CA LEU A 72 -9.24 2.72 -8.81
C LEU A 72 -9.22 4.24 -8.74
N GLN A 73 -10.13 4.91 -9.47
CA GLN A 73 -10.29 6.37 -9.43
C GLN A 73 -10.76 6.85 -8.05
N TYR A 74 -11.74 6.19 -7.44
CA TYR A 74 -12.17 6.50 -6.07
C TYR A 74 -11.03 6.29 -5.07
N LEU A 75 -10.28 5.20 -5.24
CA LEU A 75 -9.14 4.90 -4.38
C LEU A 75 -8.04 5.95 -4.52
N TYR A 76 -7.74 6.41 -5.74
CA TYR A 76 -6.80 7.49 -5.98
C TYR A 76 -7.22 8.79 -5.30
N HIS A 77 -8.50 9.14 -5.35
CA HIS A 77 -9.01 10.31 -4.64
C HIS A 77 -8.81 10.17 -3.14
N ASP A 78 -9.17 9.03 -2.58
CA ASP A 78 -9.04 8.75 -1.14
C ASP A 78 -7.59 8.82 -0.67
N LEU A 79 -6.66 8.19 -1.41
CA LEU A 79 -5.23 8.13 -1.05
C LEU A 79 -4.47 9.46 -1.19
N ILE A 80 -5.00 10.42 -1.96
CA ILE A 80 -4.39 11.76 -2.11
C ILE A 80 -4.84 12.70 -0.99
N LEU A 81 -5.95 12.42 -0.31
CA LEU A 81 -6.42 13.26 0.78
C LEU A 81 -5.39 13.31 1.91
N VAL A 82 -5.18 14.52 2.45
CA VAL A 82 -4.27 14.74 3.57
C VAL A 82 -4.76 14.04 4.85
N GLU A 83 -6.08 13.85 4.95
CA GLU A 83 -6.74 13.17 6.08
C GLU A 83 -6.41 11.66 6.12
N ASN A 84 -6.14 11.04 4.96
CA ASN A 84 -5.85 9.60 4.84
C ASN A 84 -4.35 9.27 4.81
N GLN A 85 -3.51 10.15 5.36
CA GLN A 85 -2.06 9.97 5.32
C GLN A 85 -1.59 8.97 6.37
N ILE A 86 -0.72 8.06 5.92
CA ILE A 86 -0.06 7.06 6.74
C ILE A 86 1.43 7.42 6.85
N PRO A 87 2.07 7.28 8.03
CA PRO A 87 3.46 7.61 8.18
C PRO A 87 4.32 6.68 7.32
N TRP A 88 5.16 7.26 6.46
CA TRP A 88 6.04 6.50 5.56
C TRP A 88 6.93 5.49 6.30
N LEU A 89 7.33 5.82 7.54
CA LEU A 89 8.05 4.93 8.45
C LEU A 89 7.35 3.57 8.59
N VAL A 90 6.05 3.58 8.85
CA VAL A 90 5.25 2.37 9.11
C VAL A 90 5.13 1.54 7.82
N LEU A 91 4.84 2.19 6.70
CA LEU A 91 4.79 1.55 5.39
C LEU A 91 6.12 0.86 5.05
N LYS A 92 7.25 1.56 5.26
CA LYS A 92 8.59 1.00 5.01
C LYS A 92 8.90 -0.17 5.95
N HIS A 93 8.55 -0.06 7.23
CA HIS A 93 8.74 -1.11 8.23
C HIS A 93 7.98 -2.39 7.85
N LEU A 94 6.69 -2.28 7.56
CA LEU A 94 5.83 -3.40 7.18
C LEU A 94 6.17 -3.96 5.79
N PHE A 95 6.59 -3.10 4.86
CA PHE A 95 7.06 -3.55 3.54
C PHE A 95 8.29 -4.45 3.67
N ASN A 96 9.27 -4.06 4.49
CA ASN A 96 10.48 -4.85 4.71
C ASN A 96 10.16 -6.19 5.39
N LYS A 97 9.22 -6.21 6.34
CA LYS A 97 8.79 -7.46 7.01
C LYS A 97 8.06 -8.42 6.09
N THR A 98 7.18 -7.90 5.24
CA THR A 98 6.37 -8.71 4.32
C THR A 98 7.11 -9.04 3.02
N SER A 99 8.27 -8.42 2.79
CA SER A 99 9.13 -8.79 1.68
C SER A 99 9.71 -10.17 1.97
N ALA A 100 9.24 -11.18 1.25
CA ALA A 100 9.86 -12.50 1.28
C ALA A 100 11.36 -12.32 0.97
N LYS A 101 12.22 -13.02 1.71
CA LYS A 101 13.62 -13.22 1.32
C LYS A 101 13.64 -14.03 0.02
N GLN A 102 13.22 -13.45 -1.10
CA GLN A 102 13.31 -14.11 -2.39
C GLN A 102 14.78 -14.10 -2.80
N SER A 103 15.34 -15.30 -2.77
CA SER A 103 16.62 -15.67 -3.34
C SER A 103 16.86 -14.99 -4.69
N THR A 104 17.98 -14.25 -4.75
CA THR A 104 18.91 -14.12 -5.88
C THR A 104 18.29 -14.11 -7.29
N HIS A 105 18.10 -12.92 -7.88
CA HIS A 105 18.29 -12.57 -9.31
C HIS A 105 17.26 -11.58 -9.89
N ALA A 106 16.15 -11.26 -9.20
CA ALA A 106 15.30 -10.14 -9.59
C ALA A 106 15.75 -8.85 -8.89
N LYS A 107 15.89 -7.74 -9.63
CA LYS A 107 16.17 -6.41 -9.07
C LYS A 107 15.12 -6.09 -8.01
N GLU A 108 15.51 -6.07 -6.74
CA GLU A 108 14.59 -5.74 -5.64
C GLU A 108 13.93 -4.39 -5.94
N THR A 109 12.59 -4.41 -6.07
CA THR A 109 11.83 -3.20 -6.33
C THR A 109 11.51 -2.55 -4.99
N THR A 110 11.91 -1.30 -4.81
CA THR A 110 11.71 -0.57 -3.56
C THR A 110 10.25 -0.15 -3.41
N LEU A 111 9.80 0.02 -2.16
CA LEU A 111 8.46 0.57 -1.85
C LEU A 111 8.23 1.91 -2.57
N ALA A 112 9.21 2.80 -2.58
CA ALA A 112 9.13 4.09 -3.27
C ALA A 112 8.91 3.92 -4.77
N HIS A 113 9.57 2.96 -5.41
CA HIS A 113 9.38 2.71 -6.83
C HIS A 113 7.97 2.19 -7.14
N LEU A 114 7.45 1.28 -6.31
CA LEU A 114 6.08 0.78 -6.47
C LEU A 114 5.05 1.89 -6.27
N ALA A 115 5.21 2.71 -5.23
CA ALA A 115 4.31 3.83 -4.96
C ALA A 115 4.34 4.85 -6.12
N LEU A 116 5.53 5.30 -6.55
CA LEU A 116 5.65 6.24 -7.66
C LEU A 116 5.03 5.71 -8.95
N GLN A 117 5.21 4.42 -9.24
CA GLN A 117 4.57 3.79 -10.39
C GLN A 117 3.04 3.83 -10.26
N PHE A 118 2.50 3.43 -9.10
CA PHE A 118 1.06 3.41 -8.85
C PHE A 118 0.44 4.80 -9.01
N PHE A 119 1.07 5.83 -8.45
CA PHE A 119 0.59 7.21 -8.51
C PHE A 119 0.84 7.89 -9.88
N ALA A 120 1.80 7.42 -10.69
CA ALA A 120 2.02 7.94 -12.05
C ALA A 120 0.81 7.70 -12.98
N ASN A 121 0.08 6.61 -12.74
CA ASN A 121 -1.14 6.28 -13.49
C ASN A 121 -2.29 7.27 -13.20
N ILE A 122 -2.26 7.99 -12.08
CA ILE A 122 -3.27 9.01 -11.74
C ILE A 122 -3.17 10.21 -12.68
N PHE A 123 -1.94 10.67 -12.91
CA PHE A 123 -1.66 11.87 -13.70
C PHE A 123 -1.54 11.58 -15.20
N SER A 124 -1.43 10.30 -15.55
CA SER A 124 -1.48 9.83 -16.93
C SER A 124 -2.94 9.88 -17.39
N SER A 125 -3.34 11.06 -17.88
CA SER A 125 -4.60 11.22 -18.60
C SER A 125 -4.70 10.12 -19.67
N ASN A 126 -5.81 9.39 -19.70
CA ASN A 126 -6.09 8.40 -20.73
C ASN A 126 -5.85 9.03 -22.11
N ALA A 127 -4.68 8.78 -22.71
CA ALA A 127 -4.59 8.73 -24.15
C ALA A 127 -5.44 7.53 -24.53
N THR A 128 -6.73 7.78 -24.76
CA THR A 128 -7.66 6.82 -25.33
C THR A 128 -7.07 6.38 -26.66
N ASN A 129 -6.33 5.28 -26.64
CA ASN A 129 -5.90 4.62 -27.86
C ASN A 129 -7.13 3.85 -28.36
N THR A 130 -8.06 4.58 -28.98
CA THR A 130 -9.13 4.01 -29.79
C THR A 130 -8.48 3.41 -31.04
N TYR A 131 -7.90 2.22 -30.91
CA TYR A 131 -7.69 1.34 -32.04
C TYR A 131 -8.96 0.53 -32.25
N ILE A 132 -9.79 1.03 -33.17
CA ILE A 132 -10.91 0.30 -33.74
C ILE A 132 -10.37 -0.37 -35.01
N PRO A 133 -10.16 -1.69 -35.06
CA PRO A 133 -9.83 -2.35 -36.32
C PRO A 133 -11.12 -2.51 -37.15
N TYR A 134 -11.08 -2.00 -38.39
CA TYR A 134 -12.00 -2.40 -39.46
C TYR A 134 -11.61 -3.77 -39.99
#